data_AF-A0A6A6HUZ8-F1
#
_entry.id   AF-A0A6A6HUZ8-F1
#
_cell.length_a   1.000
_cell.length_b   1.000
_cell.length_c   1.000
_cell.angle_alpha   90.00
_cell.angle_beta   90.00
_cell.angle_gamma   90.00
#
_symmetry.space_group_name_H-M   'P 1'
#
loop_
_entity.id
_entity.type
_entity.pdbx_description
1 polymer ?
#
loop_
_entity_poly.entity_id
_entity_poly.type
_entity_poly.pdbx_seq_one_letter_code
_entity_poly.pdbx_strand_id
1 'polypeptide(L)'
;MPGAKPVLPPLPPAATQEAVSTTPYAHDKTEVKTALLGISSDLLGMQDCTPLFGTSSPDPYAPSLQTLHFRLENGYLAPSPLQAHTSEEARIKATVHIRTPKKPLARPLEDFEDLYYAMLGAIKHMHQILDMRLGSGFNALHDSLFEGGITIQESHAWLAEQWDILNRPELVKALDDAIRRSRVKHLHQELLAQLHAGDLTQADADELLADLYDPEEYDGVQGCAWIGRWSAAMIAGWLEEKYRIVLKVEKQEAGKKERWERKMARIERANKEKAAKKEQEMQEERERQQFETAEQQQSGMFDGAGDIQTERMKQGQEQEQGQSDVEWHMKTQRVSQYSQYLRGLASYDARQLMSSINTNLQQSLYNGSSGPIQEEGDGDVHMSDA
;
A
#
# COMPACT_ATOMS: atom_id res chain seq x y z
N MET A 1 -22.31 14.81 -49.18
CA MET A 1 -21.15 15.37 -48.45
C MET A 1 -21.10 14.69 -47.09
N PRO A 2 -20.12 13.83 -46.79
CA PRO A 2 -19.93 13.33 -45.44
C PRO A 2 -19.62 14.54 -44.54
N GLY A 3 -20.50 14.83 -43.58
CA GLY A 3 -20.28 15.90 -42.61
C GLY A 3 -18.99 15.66 -41.84
N ALA A 4 -18.23 16.73 -41.56
CA ALA A 4 -17.04 16.64 -40.72
C ALA A 4 -17.42 15.97 -39.40
N LYS A 5 -16.70 14.90 -39.03
CA LYS A 5 -16.94 14.21 -37.76
C LYS A 5 -16.72 15.18 -36.61
N PRO A 6 -17.60 15.23 -35.60
CA PRO A 6 -17.38 16.06 -34.43
C PRO A 6 -16.10 15.58 -33.72
N VAL A 7 -15.20 16.53 -33.40
CA VAL A 7 -13.95 16.30 -32.66
C VAL A 7 -13.95 17.24 -31.48
N LEU A 8 -13.52 16.75 -30.31
CA LEU A 8 -13.41 17.62 -29.13
C LEU A 8 -12.21 18.55 -29.28
N PRO A 9 -12.31 19.82 -28.83
CA PRO A 9 -11.13 20.64 -28.66
C PRO A 9 -10.08 19.93 -27.80
N PRO A 10 -8.79 19.98 -28.18
CA PRO A 10 -7.73 19.42 -27.35
C PRO A 10 -7.69 20.13 -25.99
N LEU A 11 -7.26 19.41 -24.95
CA LEU A 11 -6.98 20.04 -23.66
C LEU A 11 -5.88 21.12 -23.82
N PRO A 12 -5.95 22.23 -23.07
CA PRO A 12 -4.89 23.23 -23.04
C PRO A 12 -3.51 22.62 -22.74
N PRO A 13 -2.41 23.21 -23.23
CA PRO A 13 -1.08 22.72 -22.89
C PRO A 13 -0.86 22.80 -21.38
N ALA A 14 -0.26 21.75 -20.81
CA ALA A 14 0.14 21.74 -19.40
C ALA A 14 1.13 22.86 -19.08
N ALA A 15 1.17 23.29 -17.82
CA ALA A 15 2.18 24.23 -17.36
C ALA A 15 3.60 23.70 -17.61
N THR A 16 4.46 24.57 -18.13
CA THR A 16 5.88 24.25 -18.34
C THR A 16 6.68 24.48 -17.07
N GLN A 17 7.83 23.82 -16.95
CA GLN A 17 8.79 24.06 -15.87
C GLN A 17 9.16 25.54 -15.77
N GLU A 18 9.39 26.18 -16.91
CA GLU A 18 9.73 27.60 -16.99
C GLU A 18 8.60 28.51 -16.49
N ALA A 19 7.34 28.20 -16.83
CA ALA A 19 6.20 28.97 -16.34
C ALA A 19 6.10 28.86 -14.81
N VAL A 20 6.30 27.66 -14.25
CA VAL A 20 6.24 27.45 -12.80
C VAL A 20 7.42 28.10 -12.06
N SER A 21 8.63 28.02 -12.61
CA SER A 21 9.81 28.62 -11.99
C SER A 21 9.75 30.14 -12.00
N THR A 22 9.27 30.75 -13.09
CA THR A 22 9.13 32.22 -13.23
C THR A 22 7.92 32.80 -12.49
N THR A 23 6.98 31.96 -12.05
CA THR A 23 5.82 32.42 -11.28
C THR A 23 6.27 32.96 -9.91
N PRO A 24 5.93 34.22 -9.54
CA PRO A 24 6.45 34.86 -8.34
C PRO A 24 5.75 34.44 -7.04
N TYR A 25 4.57 33.83 -7.12
CA TYR A 25 3.80 33.41 -5.96
C TYR A 25 3.32 31.96 -6.08
N ALA A 26 3.14 31.31 -4.93
CA ALA A 26 2.57 29.97 -4.82
C ALA A 26 1.23 30.07 -4.11
N HIS A 27 0.25 29.23 -4.50
CA HIS A 27 -1.03 29.15 -3.80
C HIS A 27 -0.85 28.70 -2.34
N ASP A 28 -1.80 29.05 -1.47
CA ASP A 28 -1.81 28.54 -0.11
C ASP A 28 -1.95 27.01 -0.11
N LYS A 29 -1.20 26.34 0.78
CA LYS A 29 -1.18 24.87 0.83
C LYS A 29 -2.56 24.29 1.13
N THR A 30 -3.41 24.99 1.87
CA THR A 30 -4.76 24.55 2.22
C THR A 30 -5.70 24.66 1.03
N GLU A 31 -5.58 25.73 0.25
CA GLU A 31 -6.32 25.90 -1.01
C GLU A 31 -5.96 24.81 -2.01
N VAL A 32 -4.67 24.54 -2.19
CA VAL A 32 -4.19 23.46 -3.08
C VAL A 32 -4.76 22.12 -2.65
N LYS A 33 -4.66 21.75 -1.37
CA LYS A 33 -5.23 20.48 -0.89
C LYS A 33 -6.74 20.40 -1.08
N THR A 34 -7.46 21.49 -0.83
CA THR A 34 -8.91 21.54 -1.02
C THR A 34 -9.27 21.31 -2.48
N ALA A 35 -8.55 21.96 -3.40
CA ALA A 35 -8.72 21.76 -4.83
C ALA A 35 -8.40 20.30 -5.23
N LEU A 36 -7.27 19.74 -4.81
CA LEU A 36 -6.88 18.37 -5.16
C LEU A 36 -7.90 17.34 -4.64
N LEU A 37 -8.39 17.50 -3.41
CA LEU A 37 -9.41 16.60 -2.84
C LEU A 37 -10.75 16.74 -3.57
N GLY A 38 -11.21 17.97 -3.80
CA GLY A 38 -12.45 18.23 -4.52
C GLY A 38 -12.44 17.60 -5.91
N ILE A 39 -11.40 17.92 -6.71
CA ILE A 39 -11.25 17.40 -8.07
C ILE A 39 -11.17 15.88 -8.08
N SER A 40 -10.40 15.28 -7.16
CA SER A 40 -10.30 13.81 -7.09
C SER A 40 -11.64 13.15 -6.76
N SER A 41 -12.41 13.75 -5.84
CA SER A 41 -13.74 13.25 -5.46
C SER A 41 -14.73 13.38 -6.62
N ASP A 42 -14.73 14.51 -7.33
CA ASP A 42 -15.63 14.75 -8.46
C ASP A 42 -15.31 13.83 -9.65
N LEU A 43 -14.02 13.62 -9.93
CA LEU A 43 -13.58 12.68 -10.98
C LEU A 43 -14.02 11.24 -10.65
N LEU A 44 -13.89 10.81 -9.39
CA LEU A 44 -14.36 9.49 -8.94
C LEU A 44 -15.88 9.38 -9.04
N GLY A 45 -16.61 10.41 -8.59
CA GLY A 45 -18.06 10.47 -8.75
C GLY A 45 -18.50 10.33 -10.21
N MET A 46 -17.79 11.00 -11.13
CA MET A 46 -18.06 10.88 -12.56
C MET A 46 -17.75 9.47 -13.11
N GLN A 47 -16.68 8.81 -12.65
CA GLN A 47 -16.39 7.41 -13.01
C GLN A 47 -17.47 6.45 -12.52
N ASP A 48 -17.97 6.66 -11.30
CA ASP A 48 -18.98 5.78 -10.71
C ASP A 48 -20.37 5.96 -11.35
N CYS A 49 -20.66 7.13 -11.93
CA CYS A 49 -21.93 7.39 -12.63
C CYS A 49 -22.01 6.78 -14.04
N THR A 50 -20.90 6.40 -14.68
CA THR A 50 -20.95 5.86 -16.05
C THR A 50 -19.91 4.76 -16.31
N PRO A 51 -20.31 3.62 -16.90
CA PRO A 51 -19.37 2.57 -17.29
C PRO A 51 -18.50 2.95 -18.49
N LEU A 52 -18.76 4.11 -19.09
CA LEU A 52 -18.06 4.63 -20.27
C LEU A 52 -16.54 4.71 -20.06
N PHE A 53 -16.11 5.14 -18.89
CA PHE A 53 -14.69 5.29 -18.57
C PHE A 53 -14.05 3.97 -18.09
N GLY A 54 -14.73 2.85 -18.31
CA GLY A 54 -14.39 1.56 -17.72
C GLY A 54 -14.92 1.44 -16.29
N THR A 55 -14.83 0.23 -15.75
CA THR A 55 -15.10 0.01 -14.32
C THR A 55 -13.95 0.56 -13.51
N SER A 56 -14.23 1.38 -12.49
CA SER A 56 -13.27 1.72 -11.44
C SER A 56 -12.58 0.43 -11.00
N SER A 57 -11.26 0.32 -11.28
CA SER A 57 -10.55 -0.96 -11.24
C SER A 57 -10.79 -1.63 -9.88
N PRO A 58 -11.33 -2.85 -9.82
CA PRO A 58 -11.59 -3.53 -8.56
C PRO A 58 -10.29 -4.03 -7.91
N ASP A 59 -9.11 -3.82 -8.53
CA ASP A 59 -7.85 -4.23 -7.92
C ASP A 59 -7.34 -3.14 -6.96
N PRO A 60 -7.47 -3.31 -5.62
CA PRO A 60 -6.93 -2.37 -4.65
C PRO A 60 -5.40 -2.34 -4.64
N TYR A 61 -4.75 -3.22 -5.41
CA TYR A 61 -3.30 -3.33 -5.56
C TYR A 61 -2.79 -2.77 -6.89
N ALA A 62 -3.60 -1.98 -7.60
CA ALA A 62 -3.18 -1.14 -8.71
C ALA A 62 -3.28 0.35 -8.31
N PRO A 63 -2.30 1.22 -8.65
CA PRO A 63 -2.29 2.63 -8.25
C PRO A 63 -3.21 3.49 -9.14
N SER A 64 -4.51 3.24 -9.06
CA SER A 64 -5.55 4.05 -9.72
C SER A 64 -5.85 5.33 -8.93
N LEU A 65 -6.59 6.27 -9.56
CA LEU A 65 -7.11 7.44 -8.85
C LEU A 65 -7.90 7.03 -7.58
N GLN A 66 -8.74 6.00 -7.69
CA GLN A 66 -9.52 5.48 -6.57
C GLN A 66 -8.64 4.92 -5.46
N THR A 67 -7.65 4.10 -5.82
CA THR A 67 -6.72 3.51 -4.86
C THR A 67 -5.92 4.60 -4.14
N LEU A 68 -5.41 5.59 -4.86
CA LEU A 68 -4.58 6.65 -4.28
C LEU A 68 -5.41 7.62 -3.42
N HIS A 69 -6.64 7.95 -3.84
CA HIS A 69 -7.58 8.72 -3.03
C HIS A 69 -7.91 7.97 -1.72
N PHE A 70 -8.31 6.71 -1.82
CA PHE A 70 -8.60 5.85 -0.67
C PHE A 70 -7.41 5.75 0.28
N ARG A 71 -6.20 5.57 -0.26
CA ARG A 71 -4.96 5.53 0.53
C ARG A 71 -4.72 6.83 1.29
N LEU A 72 -4.90 7.97 0.63
CA LEU A 72 -4.75 9.28 1.25
C LEU A 72 -5.73 9.47 2.42
N GLU A 73 -7.01 9.16 2.20
CA GLU A 73 -8.08 9.24 3.20
C GLU A 73 -7.86 8.33 4.41
N ASN A 74 -7.38 7.11 4.17
CA ASN A 74 -7.15 6.11 5.21
C ASN A 74 -5.77 6.22 5.85
N GLY A 75 -5.04 7.32 5.60
CA GLY A 75 -3.77 7.60 6.27
C GLY A 75 -2.61 6.70 5.84
N TYR A 76 -2.67 6.07 4.66
CA TYR A 76 -1.52 5.34 4.12
C TYR A 76 -0.40 6.33 3.81
N LEU A 77 0.84 5.90 4.08
CA LEU A 77 2.03 6.66 3.72
C LEU A 77 2.28 6.53 2.21
N ALA A 78 2.70 7.63 1.58
CA ALA A 78 3.19 7.59 0.21
C ALA A 78 4.52 6.83 0.17
N PRO A 79 4.86 6.17 -0.96
CA PRO A 79 6.20 5.63 -1.15
C PRO A 79 7.26 6.72 -0.93
N SER A 80 8.42 6.34 -0.41
CA SER A 80 9.51 7.28 -0.21
C SER A 80 9.85 7.97 -1.55
N PRO A 81 10.14 9.28 -1.56
CA PRO A 81 10.52 9.95 -2.79
C PRO A 81 11.93 9.53 -3.27
N LEU A 82 12.69 8.78 -2.46
CA LEU A 82 14.00 8.25 -2.81
C LEU A 82 13.86 6.88 -3.47
N GLN A 83 14.27 6.77 -4.73
CA GLN A 83 14.09 5.55 -5.53
C GLN A 83 14.69 4.31 -4.87
N ALA A 84 15.88 4.43 -4.27
CA ALA A 84 16.55 3.33 -3.56
C ALA A 84 15.65 2.68 -2.48
N HIS A 85 14.84 3.47 -1.78
CA HIS A 85 13.96 2.98 -0.71
C HIS A 85 12.71 2.32 -1.24
N THR A 86 12.22 2.77 -2.41
CA THR A 86 11.05 2.15 -3.06
C THR A 86 11.35 0.75 -3.59
N SER A 87 12.63 0.43 -3.83
CA SER A 87 13.06 -0.91 -4.25
C SER A 87 13.28 -1.92 -3.11
N GLU A 88 13.36 -1.46 -1.85
CA GLU A 88 13.77 -2.31 -0.73
C GLU A 88 12.57 -2.97 -0.02
N GLU A 89 12.30 -4.23 -0.34
CA GLU A 89 11.15 -4.98 0.18
C GLU A 89 11.13 -5.07 1.72
N ALA A 90 12.30 -5.16 2.37
CA ALA A 90 12.41 -5.25 3.82
C ALA A 90 11.95 -3.97 4.52
N ARG A 91 12.39 -2.81 4.02
CA ARG A 91 11.99 -1.49 4.53
C ARG A 91 10.51 -1.23 4.30
N ILE A 92 9.98 -1.63 3.14
CA ILE A 92 8.55 -1.54 2.84
C ILE A 92 7.74 -2.41 3.80
N LYS A 93 8.12 -3.67 4.05
CA LYS A 93 7.44 -4.53 5.04
C LYS A 93 7.43 -3.92 6.44
N ALA A 94 8.46 -3.17 6.81
CA ALA A 94 8.51 -2.50 8.11
C ALA A 94 7.52 -1.31 8.21
N THR A 95 7.21 -0.66 7.09
CA THR A 95 6.40 0.58 7.08
C THR A 95 4.98 0.40 6.54
N VAL A 96 4.68 -0.70 5.84
CA VAL A 96 3.43 -0.93 5.10
C VAL A 96 2.17 -0.94 5.97
N HIS A 97 2.28 -1.22 7.27
CA HIS A 97 1.16 -1.15 8.23
C HIS A 97 1.07 0.18 8.98
N ILE A 98 2.06 1.06 8.82
CA ILE A 98 2.08 2.35 9.49
C ILE A 98 1.05 3.26 8.81
N ARG A 99 0.19 3.86 9.62
CA ARG A 99 -0.82 4.84 9.17
C ARG A 99 -0.62 6.15 9.90
N THR A 100 -0.77 7.25 9.18
CA THR A 100 -0.87 8.56 9.80
C THR A 100 -2.29 8.75 10.37
N PRO A 101 -2.43 9.22 11.62
CA PRO A 101 -3.74 9.55 12.18
C PRO A 101 -4.31 10.88 11.63
N LYS A 102 -3.52 11.63 10.85
CA LYS A 102 -3.90 12.93 10.33
C LYS A 102 -4.90 12.78 9.18
N LYS A 103 -6.00 13.51 9.25
CA LYS A 103 -6.94 13.68 8.12
C LYS A 103 -6.24 14.33 6.91
N PRO A 104 -6.70 14.08 5.66
CA PRO A 104 -6.05 14.58 4.45
C PRO A 104 -5.64 16.06 4.48
N LEU A 105 -6.53 16.98 4.87
CA LEU A 105 -6.21 18.42 4.92
C LEU A 105 -5.05 18.76 5.90
N ALA A 106 -4.91 17.99 6.98
CA ALA A 106 -3.85 18.17 7.98
C ALA A 106 -2.53 17.46 7.63
N ARG A 107 -2.51 16.66 6.55
CA ARG A 107 -1.30 16.03 6.02
C ARG A 107 -0.42 17.09 5.32
N PRO A 108 0.89 16.86 5.20
CA PRO A 108 1.75 17.77 4.46
C PRO A 108 1.40 17.73 2.95
N LEU A 109 1.76 18.76 2.18
CA LEU A 109 1.28 18.92 0.79
C LEU A 109 1.93 17.91 -0.17
N GLU A 110 3.18 17.53 0.10
CA GLU A 110 3.91 16.50 -0.65
C GLU A 110 3.21 15.13 -0.67
N ASP A 111 2.36 14.82 0.32
CA ASP A 111 1.60 13.56 0.35
C ASP A 111 0.56 13.47 -0.79
N PHE A 112 0.29 14.58 -1.48
CA PHE A 112 -0.66 14.69 -2.58
C PHE A 112 -0.03 14.52 -3.97
N GLU A 113 1.30 14.35 -4.07
CA GLU A 113 2.03 14.20 -5.33
C GLU A 113 1.40 13.13 -6.25
N ASP A 114 1.23 11.92 -5.72
CA ASP A 114 0.76 10.78 -6.53
C ASP A 114 -0.73 10.93 -6.91
N LEU A 115 -1.54 11.52 -6.02
CA LEU A 115 -2.94 11.82 -6.32
C LEU A 115 -3.05 12.87 -7.44
N TYR A 116 -2.20 13.90 -7.40
CA TYR A 116 -2.11 14.91 -8.45
C TYR A 116 -1.82 14.28 -9.82
N TYR A 117 -0.82 13.42 -9.92
CA TYR A 117 -0.52 12.74 -11.18
C TYR A 117 -1.66 11.82 -11.63
N ALA A 118 -2.28 11.09 -10.71
CA ALA A 118 -3.41 10.22 -11.04
C ALA A 118 -4.61 11.01 -11.59
N MET A 119 -4.89 12.21 -11.07
CA MET A 119 -5.93 13.09 -11.61
C MET A 119 -5.61 13.58 -13.02
N LEU A 120 -4.36 14.00 -13.29
CA LEU A 120 -3.94 14.37 -14.64
C LEU A 120 -4.09 13.21 -15.62
N GLY A 121 -3.72 11.99 -15.20
CA GLY A 121 -3.92 10.77 -15.98
C GLY A 121 -5.40 10.48 -16.23
N ALA A 122 -6.25 10.61 -15.21
CA ALA A 122 -7.68 10.37 -15.31
C ALA A 122 -8.38 11.35 -16.27
N ILE A 123 -8.10 12.65 -16.16
CA ILE A 123 -8.66 13.68 -17.06
C ILE A 123 -8.28 13.41 -18.51
N LYS A 124 -6.99 13.12 -18.77
CA LYS A 124 -6.52 12.76 -20.12
C LYS A 124 -7.20 11.51 -20.64
N HIS A 125 -7.35 10.48 -19.80
CA HIS A 125 -8.00 9.23 -20.19
C HIS A 125 -9.48 9.43 -20.54
N MET A 126 -10.22 10.16 -19.70
CA MET A 126 -11.63 10.49 -19.95
C MET A 126 -11.78 11.29 -21.24
N HIS A 127 -10.97 12.34 -21.44
CA HIS A 127 -10.98 13.15 -22.66
C HIS A 127 -10.74 12.29 -23.91
N GLN A 128 -9.73 11.41 -23.88
CA GLN A 128 -9.43 10.49 -24.99
C GLN A 128 -10.59 9.54 -25.29
N ILE A 129 -11.24 8.99 -24.27
CA ILE A 129 -12.42 8.12 -24.45
C ILE A 129 -13.57 8.86 -25.12
N LEU A 130 -13.87 10.10 -24.67
CA LEU A 130 -14.93 10.91 -25.26
C LEU A 130 -14.63 11.23 -26.73
N ASP A 131 -13.40 11.65 -27.03
CA ASP A 131 -12.98 11.97 -28.40
C ASP A 131 -13.04 10.75 -29.33
N MET A 132 -12.59 9.57 -28.86
CA MET A 132 -12.68 8.32 -29.62
C MET A 132 -14.14 7.94 -29.95
N ARG A 133 -15.08 8.16 -29.03
CA ARG A 133 -16.50 7.82 -29.27
C ARG A 133 -17.18 8.79 -30.23
N LEU A 134 -16.83 10.06 -30.19
CA LEU A 134 -17.28 11.05 -31.18
C LEU A 134 -16.68 10.75 -32.56
N GLY A 135 -15.37 10.47 -32.64
CA GLY A 135 -14.69 10.17 -33.90
C GLY A 135 -15.13 8.86 -34.57
N SER A 136 -15.63 7.90 -33.80
CA SER A 136 -16.22 6.66 -34.30
C SER A 136 -17.70 6.80 -34.66
N GLY A 137 -18.38 7.86 -34.21
CA GLY A 137 -19.80 8.10 -34.45
C GLY A 137 -20.73 7.27 -33.56
N PHE A 138 -20.22 6.66 -32.47
CA PHE A 138 -21.06 6.01 -31.47
C PHE A 138 -21.89 7.00 -30.67
N ASN A 139 -21.41 8.24 -30.56
CA ASN A 139 -22.05 9.30 -29.81
C ASN A 139 -22.04 10.63 -30.57
N ALA A 140 -22.98 11.49 -30.23
CA ALA A 140 -23.01 12.91 -30.59
C ALA A 140 -22.66 13.80 -29.37
N LEU A 141 -22.28 15.06 -29.61
CA LEU A 141 -21.91 15.99 -28.54
C LEU A 141 -22.99 16.20 -27.47
N HIS A 142 -24.25 16.11 -27.87
CA HIS A 142 -25.42 16.33 -27.00
C HIS A 142 -25.95 15.04 -26.36
N ASP A 143 -25.30 13.89 -26.59
CA ASP A 143 -25.66 12.66 -25.89
C ASP A 143 -25.26 12.77 -24.42
N SER A 144 -26.15 12.35 -23.52
CA SER A 144 -25.85 12.23 -22.09
C SER A 144 -24.89 11.07 -21.81
N LEU A 145 -23.92 11.27 -20.90
CA LEU A 145 -22.97 10.23 -20.48
C LEU A 145 -23.62 9.06 -19.72
N PHE A 146 -24.74 9.35 -19.06
CA PHE A 146 -25.60 8.42 -18.33
C PHE A 146 -27.03 8.96 -18.32
N GLU A 147 -28.02 8.13 -17.98
CA GLU A 147 -29.43 8.51 -18.05
C GLU A 147 -29.74 9.73 -17.18
N GLY A 148 -30.21 10.82 -17.80
CA GLY A 148 -30.47 12.10 -17.12
C GLY A 148 -29.22 12.88 -16.68
N GLY A 149 -28.03 12.44 -17.08
CA GLY A 149 -26.74 13.06 -16.73
C GLY A 149 -26.29 14.16 -17.69
N ILE A 150 -25.09 14.70 -17.39
CA ILE A 150 -24.42 15.69 -18.22
C ILE A 150 -24.13 15.14 -19.63
N THR A 151 -24.17 16.03 -20.61
CA THR A 151 -23.81 15.71 -22.00
C THR A 151 -22.30 15.55 -22.18
N ILE A 152 -21.88 14.93 -23.28
CA ILE A 152 -20.45 14.83 -23.64
C ILE A 152 -19.81 16.22 -23.75
N GLN A 153 -20.51 17.20 -24.31
CA GLN A 153 -20.03 18.58 -24.41
C GLN A 153 -19.83 19.23 -23.03
N GLU A 154 -20.80 19.07 -22.12
CA GLU A 154 -20.70 19.60 -20.76
C GLU A 154 -19.58 18.91 -19.97
N SER A 155 -19.43 17.59 -20.12
CA SER A 155 -18.33 16.84 -19.50
C SER A 155 -16.97 17.29 -20.02
N HIS A 156 -16.82 17.54 -21.33
CA HIS A 156 -15.59 18.08 -21.89
C HIS A 156 -15.25 19.46 -21.31
N ALA A 157 -16.23 20.36 -21.24
CA ALA A 157 -16.03 21.69 -20.65
C ALA A 157 -15.60 21.60 -19.18
N TRP A 158 -16.25 20.73 -18.41
CA TRP A 158 -15.89 20.46 -17.01
C TRP A 158 -14.47 19.88 -16.87
N LEU A 159 -14.11 18.89 -17.71
CA LEU A 159 -12.76 18.31 -17.72
C LEU A 159 -11.69 19.35 -18.06
N ALA A 160 -11.97 20.25 -19.01
CA ALA A 160 -11.07 21.35 -19.36
C ALA A 160 -10.89 22.33 -18.18
N GLU A 161 -11.97 22.66 -17.46
CA GLU A 161 -11.88 23.49 -16.26
C GLU A 161 -11.03 22.84 -15.16
N GLN A 162 -11.22 21.55 -14.88
CA GLN A 162 -10.40 20.84 -13.89
C GLN A 162 -8.94 20.74 -14.33
N TRP A 163 -8.71 20.51 -15.62
CA TRP A 163 -7.37 20.51 -16.21
C TRP A 163 -6.68 21.86 -16.01
N ASP A 164 -7.38 22.97 -16.27
CA ASP A 164 -6.84 24.31 -16.10
C ASP A 164 -6.48 24.60 -14.65
N ILE A 165 -7.33 24.20 -13.69
CA ILE A 165 -7.05 24.35 -12.25
C ILE A 165 -5.77 23.58 -11.87
N LEU A 166 -5.65 22.32 -12.27
CA LEU A 166 -4.48 21.48 -11.96
C LEU A 166 -3.19 21.94 -12.66
N ASN A 167 -3.32 22.71 -13.73
CA ASN A 167 -2.20 23.26 -14.49
C ASN A 167 -1.97 24.76 -14.24
N ARG A 168 -2.58 25.36 -13.21
CA ARG A 168 -2.22 26.73 -12.80
C ARG A 168 -0.78 26.76 -12.30
N PRO A 169 0.12 27.59 -12.88
CA PRO A 169 1.52 27.64 -12.49
C PRO A 169 1.74 27.82 -10.98
N GLU A 170 0.89 28.61 -10.33
CA GLU A 170 0.91 28.90 -8.90
C GLU A 170 0.62 27.67 -8.02
N LEU A 171 -0.31 26.82 -8.47
CA LEU A 171 -0.67 25.58 -7.78
C LEU A 171 0.45 24.57 -7.93
N VAL A 172 0.96 24.42 -9.16
CA VAL A 172 2.06 23.51 -9.47
C VAL A 172 3.33 23.94 -8.73
N LYS A 173 3.60 25.26 -8.61
CA LYS A 173 4.71 25.81 -7.82
C LYS A 173 4.62 25.41 -6.35
N ALA A 174 3.44 25.59 -5.74
CA ALA A 174 3.23 25.22 -4.34
C ALA A 174 3.50 23.73 -4.09
N LEU A 175 3.08 22.87 -5.02
CA LEU A 175 3.28 21.42 -4.97
C LEU A 175 4.76 21.06 -5.21
N ASP A 176 5.39 21.63 -6.23
CA ASP A 176 6.81 21.43 -6.57
C ASP A 176 7.72 21.79 -5.39
N ASP A 177 7.52 22.97 -4.80
CA ASP A 177 8.26 23.44 -3.63
C ASP A 177 8.07 22.50 -2.42
N ALA A 178 6.86 21.96 -2.22
CA ALA A 178 6.58 21.03 -1.13
C ALA A 178 7.28 19.68 -1.34
N ILE A 179 7.23 19.12 -2.56
CA ILE A 179 7.87 17.86 -2.90
C ILE A 179 9.39 18.00 -2.83
N ARG A 180 9.96 19.10 -3.34
CA ARG A 180 11.39 19.38 -3.28
C ARG A 180 11.90 19.45 -1.85
N ARG A 181 11.23 20.22 -0.98
CA ARG A 181 11.52 20.25 0.47
C ARG A 181 11.42 18.86 1.11
N SER A 182 10.41 18.07 0.74
CA SER A 182 10.24 16.71 1.26
C SER A 182 11.38 15.79 0.83
N ARG A 183 11.83 15.86 -0.43
CA ARG A 183 12.98 15.12 -0.95
C ARG A 183 14.24 15.43 -0.16
N VAL A 184 14.54 16.72 0.02
CA VAL A 184 15.69 17.15 0.82
C VAL A 184 15.60 16.68 2.27
N LYS A 185 14.42 16.76 2.88
CA LYS A 185 14.21 16.21 4.23
C LYS A 185 14.48 14.70 4.29
N HIS A 186 14.06 13.93 3.30
CA HIS A 186 14.30 12.49 3.25
C HIS A 186 15.78 12.17 3.02
N LEU A 187 16.46 12.92 2.14
CA LEU A 187 17.92 12.79 1.92
C LEU A 187 18.68 13.06 3.21
N HIS A 188 18.37 14.16 3.90
CA HIS A 188 18.96 14.48 5.20
C HIS A 188 18.78 13.33 6.20
N GLN A 189 17.57 12.79 6.33
CA GLN A 189 17.29 11.68 7.24
C GLN A 189 18.08 10.43 6.90
N GLU A 190 18.29 10.16 5.60
CA GLU A 190 19.08 9.02 5.13
C GLU A 190 20.57 9.22 5.42
N LEU A 191 21.12 10.41 5.20
CA LEU A 191 22.50 10.75 5.56
C LEU A 191 22.76 10.54 7.06
N LEU A 192 21.83 10.99 7.92
CA LEU A 192 21.93 10.74 9.36
C LEU A 192 21.85 9.26 9.70
N ALA A 193 21.01 8.49 9.00
CA ALA A 193 20.91 7.05 9.22
C ALA A 193 22.21 6.33 8.85
N GLN A 194 22.84 6.69 7.73
CA GLN A 194 24.13 6.15 7.28
C GLN A 194 25.27 6.54 8.22
N LEU A 195 25.29 7.79 8.70
CA LEU A 195 26.23 8.25 9.72
C LEU A 195 26.12 7.44 11.02
N HIS A 196 24.88 7.19 11.50
CA HIS A 196 24.66 6.38 12.69
C HIS A 196 25.00 4.89 12.50
N ALA A 197 24.85 4.37 11.28
CA ALA A 197 25.25 3.01 10.93
C ALA A 197 26.79 2.85 10.84
N GLY A 198 27.53 3.96 10.74
CA GLY A 198 28.97 3.97 10.53
C GLY A 198 29.38 3.75 9.07
N ASP A 199 28.42 3.83 8.14
CA ASP A 199 28.66 3.70 6.70
C ASP A 199 29.21 5.01 6.10
N LEU A 200 29.02 6.14 6.80
CA LEU A 200 29.45 7.47 6.40
C LEU A 200 30.26 8.12 7.52
N THR A 201 31.35 8.82 7.20
CA THR A 201 32.11 9.57 8.21
C THR A 201 31.43 10.90 8.52
N GLN A 202 31.73 11.50 9.68
CA GLN A 202 31.18 12.82 10.04
C GLN A 202 31.58 13.90 9.02
N ALA A 203 32.81 13.86 8.52
CA ALA A 203 33.30 14.84 7.54
C ALA A 203 32.52 14.73 6.22
N ASP A 204 32.32 13.51 5.72
CA ASP A 204 31.56 13.28 4.49
C ASP A 204 30.08 13.67 4.68
N ALA A 205 29.50 13.40 5.86
CA ALA A 205 28.14 13.80 6.18
C ALA A 205 27.98 15.33 6.21
N ASP A 206 28.94 16.05 6.78
CA ASP A 206 28.91 17.51 6.85
C ASP A 206 29.05 18.14 5.45
N GLU A 207 29.88 17.57 4.58
CA GLU A 207 30.03 17.97 3.17
C GLU A 207 28.72 17.74 2.40
N LEU A 208 28.17 16.53 2.43
CA LEU A 208 26.92 16.20 1.75
C LEU A 208 25.73 17.02 2.26
N LEU A 209 25.72 17.38 3.55
CA LEU A 209 24.70 18.27 4.10
C LEU A 209 24.88 19.71 3.63
N ALA A 210 26.13 20.19 3.47
CA ALA A 210 26.38 21.52 2.93
C ALA A 210 25.85 21.62 1.49
N ASP A 211 26.17 20.63 0.66
CA ASP A 211 25.70 20.53 -0.73
C ASP A 211 24.17 20.46 -0.81
N LEU A 212 23.55 19.61 0.02
CA LEU A 212 22.09 19.44 0.05
C LEU A 212 21.31 20.73 0.36
N TYR A 213 21.92 21.68 1.07
CA TYR A 213 21.31 22.96 1.44
C TYR A 213 21.89 24.16 0.65
N ASP A 214 22.82 23.94 -0.28
CA ASP A 214 23.27 24.98 -1.20
C ASP A 214 22.10 25.44 -2.09
N PRO A 215 21.72 26.72 -2.09
CA PRO A 215 20.67 27.22 -2.98
C PRO A 215 20.87 26.86 -4.46
N GLU A 216 22.13 26.84 -4.95
CA GLU A 216 22.41 26.54 -6.36
C GLU A 216 22.09 25.06 -6.70
N GLU A 217 22.45 24.13 -5.82
CA GLU A 217 22.12 22.72 -5.99
C GLU A 217 20.65 22.43 -5.69
N TYR A 218 20.13 23.01 -4.61
CA TYR A 218 18.76 22.87 -4.17
C TYR A 218 17.77 23.30 -5.25
N ASP A 219 18.03 24.42 -5.92
CA ASP A 219 17.17 24.91 -7.00
C ASP A 219 17.23 24.02 -8.25
N GLY A 220 18.30 23.25 -8.43
CA GLY A 220 18.44 22.22 -9.45
C GLY A 220 17.63 20.95 -9.15
N VAL A 221 17.25 20.68 -7.89
CA VAL A 221 16.45 19.51 -7.52
C VAL A 221 15.01 19.69 -7.99
N GLN A 222 14.64 18.92 -9.01
CA GLN A 222 13.26 18.87 -9.48
C GLN A 222 12.34 18.33 -8.37
N GLY A 223 11.24 19.03 -8.06
CA GLY A 223 10.19 18.58 -7.15
C GLY A 223 9.21 17.66 -7.87
N CYS A 224 8.27 18.24 -8.61
CA CYS A 224 7.31 17.54 -9.45
C CYS A 224 7.97 16.94 -10.70
N ALA A 225 7.56 15.74 -11.08
CA ALA A 225 7.83 15.22 -12.42
C ALA A 225 7.07 16.07 -13.46
N TRP A 226 7.78 16.59 -14.47
CA TRP A 226 7.20 17.41 -15.55
C TRP A 226 6.44 16.54 -16.57
N ILE A 227 5.33 15.94 -16.12
CA ILE A 227 4.54 14.96 -16.88
C ILE A 227 3.51 15.59 -17.83
N GLY A 228 3.58 16.90 -18.05
CA GLY A 228 2.60 17.65 -18.85
C GLY A 228 2.37 17.06 -20.25
N ARG A 229 3.43 16.52 -20.87
CA ARG A 229 3.40 15.91 -22.21
C ARG A 229 3.16 14.40 -22.20
N TRP A 230 3.10 13.76 -21.04
CA TRP A 230 2.90 12.31 -20.95
C TRP A 230 1.49 11.93 -21.34
N SER A 231 1.32 10.77 -21.98
CA SER A 231 -0.01 10.19 -22.18
C SER A 231 -0.55 9.65 -20.85
N ALA A 232 -1.87 9.43 -20.76
CA ALA A 232 -2.47 8.82 -19.57
C ALA A 232 -1.82 7.46 -19.23
N ALA A 233 -1.47 6.66 -20.24
CA ALA A 233 -0.80 5.38 -20.06
C ALA A 233 0.63 5.52 -19.50
N MET A 234 1.39 6.54 -19.92
CA MET A 234 2.72 6.79 -19.36
C MET A 234 2.65 7.20 -17.88
N ILE A 235 1.67 8.01 -17.51
CA ILE A 235 1.42 8.40 -16.12
C ILE A 235 1.05 7.18 -15.28
N ALA A 236 0.14 6.34 -15.79
CA ALA A 236 -0.24 5.09 -15.14
C ALA A 236 0.96 4.15 -14.96
N GLY A 237 1.77 3.92 -16.00
CA GLY A 237 2.96 3.06 -15.93
C GLY A 237 4.02 3.57 -14.95
N TRP A 238 4.18 4.90 -14.85
CA TRP A 238 5.08 5.49 -13.85
C TRP A 238 4.57 5.28 -12.41
N LEU A 239 3.28 5.47 -12.17
CA LEU A 239 2.65 5.18 -10.88
C LEU A 239 2.73 3.69 -10.54
N GLU A 240 2.51 2.81 -11.51
CA GLU A 240 2.65 1.36 -11.37
C GLU A 240 4.05 0.98 -10.92
N GLU A 241 5.10 1.51 -11.55
CA GLU A 241 6.47 1.23 -11.15
C GLU A 241 6.78 1.77 -9.75
N LYS A 242 6.35 3.00 -9.42
CA LYS A 242 6.53 3.61 -8.09
C LYS A 242 5.87 2.81 -6.98
N TYR A 243 4.68 2.24 -7.24
CA TYR A 243 3.92 1.49 -6.25
C TYR A 243 4.12 -0.04 -6.32
N ARG A 244 4.87 -0.53 -7.31
CA ARG A 244 4.99 -1.97 -7.63
C ARG A 244 5.32 -2.81 -6.41
N ILE A 245 6.34 -2.42 -5.65
CA ILE A 245 6.78 -3.22 -4.49
C ILE A 245 5.85 -3.03 -3.30
N VAL A 246 5.40 -1.79 -3.04
CA VAL A 246 4.49 -1.48 -1.94
C VAL A 246 3.20 -2.29 -2.06
N LEU A 247 2.52 -2.22 -3.20
CA LEU A 247 1.26 -2.93 -3.42
C LEU A 247 1.45 -4.44 -3.52
N LYS A 248 2.59 -4.92 -4.04
CA LYS A 248 2.95 -6.35 -4.02
C LYS A 248 3.08 -6.87 -2.59
N VAL A 249 3.76 -6.13 -1.71
CA VAL A 249 3.92 -6.51 -0.28
C VAL A 249 2.56 -6.52 0.40
N GLU A 250 1.75 -5.46 0.23
CA GLU A 250 0.40 -5.41 0.80
C GLU A 250 -0.47 -6.58 0.35
N LYS A 251 -0.45 -6.92 -0.94
CA LYS A 251 -1.17 -8.05 -1.51
C LYS A 251 -0.73 -9.38 -0.89
N GLN A 252 0.57 -9.56 -0.69
CA GLN A 252 1.11 -10.76 -0.05
C GLN A 252 0.68 -10.88 1.41
N GLU A 253 0.71 -9.78 2.16
CA GLU A 253 0.34 -9.75 3.57
C GLU A 253 -1.16 -9.93 3.78
N ALA A 254 -1.99 -9.29 2.97
CA ALA A 254 -3.42 -9.53 2.94
C ALA A 254 -3.73 -11.02 2.67
N GLY A 255 -3.05 -11.62 1.69
CA GLY A 255 -3.18 -13.06 1.41
C GLY A 255 -2.70 -13.96 2.55
N LYS A 256 -1.64 -13.57 3.29
CA LYS A 256 -1.19 -14.30 4.49
C LYS A 256 -2.23 -14.21 5.61
N LYS A 257 -2.77 -13.01 5.86
CA LYS A 257 -3.81 -12.75 6.87
C LYS A 257 -5.07 -13.57 6.57
N GLU A 258 -5.55 -13.54 5.34
CA GLU A 258 -6.72 -14.31 4.93
C GLU A 258 -6.52 -15.82 5.10
N ARG A 259 -5.34 -16.36 4.71
CA ARG A 259 -5.01 -17.78 4.95
C ARG A 259 -4.99 -18.12 6.44
N TRP A 260 -4.46 -17.23 7.27
CA TRP A 260 -4.43 -17.40 8.72
C TRP A 260 -5.85 -17.40 9.32
N GLU A 261 -6.69 -16.44 8.94
CA GLU A 261 -8.09 -16.36 9.37
C GLU A 261 -8.89 -17.61 8.96
N ARG A 262 -8.73 -18.07 7.72
CA ARG A 262 -9.34 -19.34 7.26
C ARG A 262 -8.86 -20.53 8.08
N LYS A 263 -7.57 -20.58 8.46
CA LYS A 263 -7.03 -21.65 9.32
C LYS A 263 -7.62 -21.58 10.73
N MET A 264 -7.71 -20.38 11.31
CA MET A 264 -8.29 -20.18 12.64
C MET A 264 -9.77 -20.53 12.67
N ALA A 265 -10.56 -20.11 11.67
CA ALA A 265 -11.97 -20.47 11.54
C ALA A 265 -12.19 -21.99 11.43
N ARG A 266 -11.29 -22.70 10.74
CA ARG A 266 -11.33 -24.19 10.67
C ARG A 266 -11.04 -24.83 12.02
N ILE A 267 -10.05 -24.33 12.76
CA ILE A 267 -9.72 -24.83 14.10
C ILE A 267 -10.88 -24.57 15.06
N GLU A 268 -11.48 -23.38 15.00
CA GLU A 268 -12.62 -23.01 15.83
C GLU A 268 -13.83 -23.91 15.53
N ARG A 269 -14.15 -24.14 14.24
CA ARG A 269 -15.22 -25.06 13.83
C ARG A 269 -14.95 -26.48 14.32
N ALA A 270 -13.73 -27.00 14.15
CA ALA A 270 -13.37 -28.34 14.62
C ALA A 270 -13.44 -28.46 16.16
N ASN A 271 -13.11 -27.39 16.90
CA ASN A 271 -13.23 -27.37 18.35
C ASN A 271 -14.70 -27.35 18.80
N LYS A 272 -15.55 -26.58 18.12
CA LYS A 272 -17.01 -26.56 18.35
C LYS A 272 -17.64 -27.93 18.07
N GLU A 273 -17.27 -28.59 16.97
CA GLU A 273 -17.72 -29.94 16.64
C GLU A 273 -17.27 -30.97 17.68
N LYS A 274 -16.00 -30.91 18.14
CA LYS A 274 -15.50 -31.77 19.21
C LYS A 274 -16.21 -31.52 20.55
N ALA A 275 -16.52 -30.26 20.87
CA ALA A 275 -17.25 -29.91 22.09
C ALA A 275 -18.68 -30.45 22.04
N ALA A 276 -19.39 -30.24 20.93
CA ALA A 276 -20.73 -30.79 20.71
C ALA A 276 -20.73 -32.32 20.78
N LYS A 277 -19.73 -32.98 20.18
CA LYS A 277 -19.60 -34.44 20.26
C LYS A 277 -19.37 -34.92 21.70
N LYS A 278 -18.50 -34.25 22.46
CA LYS A 278 -18.27 -34.60 23.88
C LYS A 278 -19.50 -34.38 24.75
N GLU A 279 -20.26 -33.33 24.47
CA GLU A 279 -21.52 -33.05 25.17
C GLU A 279 -22.56 -34.13 24.85
N GLN A 280 -22.66 -34.55 23.59
CA GLN A 280 -23.49 -35.68 23.19
C GLN A 280 -23.04 -36.99 23.86
N GLU A 281 -21.74 -37.31 23.85
CA GLU A 281 -21.18 -38.50 24.52
C GLU A 281 -21.48 -38.47 26.04
N MET A 282 -21.34 -37.31 26.70
CA MET A 282 -21.68 -37.14 28.11
C MET A 282 -23.18 -37.30 28.38
N GLN A 283 -24.03 -36.85 27.47
CA GLN A 283 -25.48 -36.99 27.59
C GLN A 283 -25.91 -38.45 27.40
N GLU A 284 -25.38 -39.14 26.39
CA GLU A 284 -25.60 -40.56 26.17
C GLU A 284 -25.13 -41.40 27.38
N GLU A 285 -23.99 -41.06 27.99
CA GLU A 285 -23.50 -41.72 29.20
C GLU A 285 -24.43 -41.48 30.41
N ARG A 286 -24.92 -40.25 30.59
CA ARG A 286 -25.91 -39.94 31.64
C ARG A 286 -27.21 -40.72 31.46
N GLU A 287 -27.70 -40.85 30.23
CA GLU A 287 -28.90 -41.64 29.93
C GLU A 287 -28.69 -43.13 30.22
N ARG A 288 -27.51 -43.68 29.87
CA ARG A 288 -27.16 -45.07 30.23
C ARG A 288 -27.11 -45.30 31.73
N GLN A 289 -26.44 -44.41 32.48
CA GLN A 289 -26.38 -44.49 33.93
C GLN A 289 -27.78 -44.40 34.57
N GLN A 290 -28.67 -43.54 34.05
CA GLN A 290 -30.05 -43.46 34.52
C GLN A 290 -30.82 -44.77 34.27
N PHE A 291 -30.66 -45.38 33.09
CA PHE A 291 -31.30 -46.65 32.77
C PHE A 291 -30.80 -47.79 33.68
N GLU A 292 -29.49 -47.92 33.88
CA GLU A 292 -28.89 -48.92 34.77
C GLU A 292 -29.35 -48.74 36.23
N THR A 293 -29.47 -47.49 36.71
CA THR A 293 -29.95 -47.20 38.06
C THR A 293 -31.42 -47.58 38.22
N ALA A 294 -32.26 -47.35 37.20
CA ALA A 294 -33.66 -47.74 37.21
C ALA A 294 -33.85 -49.26 37.19
N GLU A 295 -33.01 -49.99 36.44
CA GLU A 295 -33.03 -51.45 36.40
C GLU A 295 -32.59 -52.08 37.73
N GLN A 296 -31.57 -51.52 38.39
CA GLN A 296 -31.19 -51.93 39.75
C GLN A 296 -32.30 -51.68 40.78
N GLN A 297 -33.05 -50.58 40.67
CA GLN A 297 -34.21 -50.34 41.53
C GLN A 297 -35.37 -51.32 41.29
N GLN A 298 -35.55 -51.81 40.06
CA GLN A 298 -36.53 -52.87 39.78
C GLN A 298 -36.06 -54.26 40.23
N SER A 299 -34.76 -54.57 40.12
CA SER A 299 -34.19 -55.84 40.57
C SER A 299 -33.97 -55.93 42.09
N GLY A 300 -33.96 -54.79 42.80
CA GLY A 300 -33.75 -54.72 44.25
C GLY A 300 -35.00 -54.91 45.12
N MET A 301 -36.15 -55.31 44.56
CA MET A 301 -37.36 -55.66 45.33
C MET A 301 -37.37 -57.14 45.82
N PHE A 302 -36.21 -57.77 45.99
CA PHE A 302 -36.11 -59.07 46.66
C PHE A 302 -34.84 -59.13 47.53
N ASP A 303 -35.07 -59.31 48.82
CA ASP A 303 -34.15 -59.52 49.95
C ASP A 303 -33.26 -58.38 50.45
N GLY A 304 -33.48 -58.06 51.73
CA GLY A 304 -32.36 -57.89 52.66
C GLY A 304 -32.19 -56.50 53.25
N ALA A 305 -32.83 -56.25 54.39
CA ALA A 305 -32.46 -55.19 55.31
C ALA A 305 -31.00 -55.35 55.78
N GLY A 306 -30.21 -54.29 55.68
CA GLY A 306 -28.82 -54.32 56.12
C GLY A 306 -28.11 -52.97 55.90
N ASP A 307 -28.28 -52.11 56.88
CA ASP A 307 -27.34 -51.11 57.43
C ASP A 307 -25.91 -51.01 56.82
N ILE A 308 -25.43 -49.75 56.73
CA ILE A 308 -24.03 -49.25 56.84
C ILE A 308 -23.40 -48.55 55.60
N GLN A 309 -22.86 -47.35 55.87
CA GLN A 309 -21.77 -46.60 55.20
C GLN A 309 -22.10 -45.91 53.84
N THR A 310 -21.55 -44.75 53.45
CA THR A 310 -20.22 -44.16 53.75
C THR A 310 -20.20 -42.66 53.42
N GLU A 311 -19.42 -41.93 54.19
CA GLU A 311 -18.83 -40.62 53.88
C GLU A 311 -18.24 -40.55 52.45
N ARG A 312 -18.73 -39.64 51.59
CA ARG A 312 -18.07 -39.36 50.29
C ARG A 312 -18.33 -37.98 49.68
N MET A 313 -18.57 -36.95 50.49
CA MET A 313 -18.92 -35.59 50.01
C MET A 313 -17.96 -34.46 50.39
N LYS A 314 -16.72 -34.75 50.85
CA LYS A 314 -15.77 -33.69 51.26
C LYS A 314 -14.37 -33.71 50.63
N GLN A 315 -14.17 -34.43 49.51
CA GLN A 315 -12.90 -34.43 48.76
C GLN A 315 -12.99 -33.84 47.34
N GLY A 316 -14.12 -33.25 46.95
CA GLY A 316 -14.31 -32.73 45.59
C GLY A 316 -13.85 -31.28 45.34
N GLN A 317 -13.72 -30.44 46.38
CA GLN A 317 -13.46 -29.00 46.19
C GLN A 317 -11.99 -28.58 46.27
N GLU A 318 -11.09 -29.42 46.81
CA GLU A 318 -9.65 -29.12 46.84
C GLU A 318 -8.90 -29.63 45.58
N GLN A 319 -9.49 -30.55 44.81
CA GLN A 319 -8.90 -31.02 43.55
C GLN A 319 -9.12 -30.08 42.36
N GLU A 320 -10.23 -29.34 42.31
CA GLU A 320 -10.49 -28.39 41.21
C GLU A 320 -9.59 -27.14 41.27
N GLN A 321 -9.26 -26.64 42.47
CA GLN A 321 -8.32 -25.51 42.61
C GLN A 321 -6.88 -25.92 42.24
N GLY A 322 -6.43 -27.12 42.64
CA GLY A 322 -5.11 -27.62 42.25
C GLY A 322 -4.95 -27.86 40.75
N GLN A 323 -6.01 -28.35 40.07
CA GLN A 323 -5.97 -28.53 38.62
C GLN A 323 -5.96 -27.20 37.86
N SER A 324 -6.70 -26.20 38.34
CA SER A 324 -6.71 -24.85 37.75
C SER A 324 -5.32 -24.19 37.80
N ASP A 325 -4.63 -24.28 38.94
CA ASP A 325 -3.28 -23.71 39.10
C ASP A 325 -2.23 -24.42 38.25
N VAL A 326 -2.31 -25.75 38.14
CA VAL A 326 -1.43 -26.52 37.25
C VAL A 326 -1.68 -26.18 35.77
N GLU A 327 -2.94 -26.02 35.37
CA GLU A 327 -3.29 -25.63 34.01
C GLU A 327 -2.82 -24.19 33.69
N TRP A 328 -2.94 -23.27 34.65
CA TRP A 328 -2.45 -21.90 34.52
C TRP A 328 -0.92 -21.86 34.38
N HIS A 329 -0.18 -22.60 35.22
CA HIS A 329 1.27 -22.72 35.09
C HIS A 329 1.70 -23.33 33.74
N MET A 330 1.03 -24.36 33.26
CA MET A 330 1.31 -24.95 31.95
C MET A 330 1.02 -23.99 30.79
N LYS A 331 0.00 -23.13 30.90
CA LYS A 331 -0.30 -22.10 29.89
C LYS A 331 0.76 -21.01 29.89
N THR A 332 1.15 -20.49 31.06
CA THR A 332 2.19 -19.47 31.20
C THR A 332 3.55 -19.99 30.71
N GLN A 333 3.90 -21.25 31.00
CA GLN A 333 5.12 -21.87 30.49
C GLN A 333 5.12 -22.00 28.97
N ARG A 334 3.99 -22.38 28.35
CA ARG A 334 3.84 -22.43 26.89
C ARG A 334 3.96 -21.05 26.24
N VAL A 335 3.37 -20.01 26.83
CA VAL A 335 3.52 -18.64 26.33
C VAL A 335 4.97 -18.17 26.40
N SER A 336 5.68 -18.49 27.48
CA SER A 336 7.12 -18.18 27.63
C SER A 336 7.96 -18.92 26.58
N GLN A 337 7.75 -20.23 26.40
CA GLN A 337 8.45 -21.02 25.38
C GLN A 337 8.16 -20.52 23.96
N TYR A 338 6.91 -20.16 23.67
CA TYR A 338 6.54 -19.60 22.36
C TYR A 338 7.18 -18.22 22.14
N SER A 339 7.25 -17.38 23.17
CA SER A 339 7.92 -16.08 23.11
C SER A 339 9.44 -16.21 22.94
N GLN A 340 10.06 -17.25 23.51
CA GLN A 340 11.47 -17.57 23.30
C GLN A 340 11.70 -18.14 21.89
N TYR A 341 10.79 -18.97 21.39
CA TYR A 341 10.83 -19.49 20.02
C TYR A 341 10.72 -18.37 18.98
N LEU A 342 9.77 -17.42 19.14
CA LEU A 342 9.63 -16.27 18.26
C LEU A 342 10.87 -15.35 18.29
N ARG A 343 11.44 -15.11 19.48
CA ARG A 343 12.72 -14.39 19.61
C ARG A 343 13.88 -15.14 18.96
N GLY A 344 13.89 -16.47 19.06
CA GLY A 344 14.85 -17.35 18.40
C GLY A 344 14.75 -17.30 16.88
N LEU A 345 13.54 -17.34 16.32
CA LEU A 345 13.28 -17.19 14.89
C LEU A 345 13.70 -15.81 14.37
N ALA A 346 13.33 -14.73 15.08
CA ALA A 346 13.76 -13.38 14.72
C ALA A 346 15.29 -13.25 14.72
N SER A 347 15.96 -13.91 15.67
CA SER A 347 17.43 -13.95 15.76
C SER A 347 18.09 -14.89 14.75
N TYR A 348 17.36 -15.89 14.25
CA TYR A 348 17.82 -16.84 13.24
C TYR A 348 17.72 -16.21 11.84
N ASP A 349 16.60 -15.57 11.53
CA ASP A 349 16.41 -14.83 10.28
C ASP A 349 17.41 -13.68 10.17
N ALA A 350 17.67 -12.95 11.26
CA ALA A 350 18.72 -11.93 11.31
C ALA A 350 20.12 -12.51 11.05
N ARG A 351 20.41 -13.73 11.55
CA ARG A 351 21.70 -14.40 11.32
C ARG A 351 21.83 -14.99 9.92
N GLN A 352 20.76 -15.51 9.33
CA GLN A 352 20.77 -15.94 7.92
C GLN A 352 20.99 -14.76 6.96
N LEU A 353 20.37 -13.61 7.24
CA LEU A 353 20.59 -12.38 6.48
C LEU A 353 22.05 -11.92 6.55
N MET A 354 22.66 -11.92 7.74
CA MET A 354 24.07 -11.57 7.89
C MET A 354 25.01 -12.57 7.18
N SER A 355 24.66 -13.87 7.18
CA SER A 355 25.43 -14.92 6.51
C SER A 355 25.36 -14.80 4.97
N SER A 356 24.20 -14.45 4.40
CA SER A 356 24.03 -14.28 2.96
C SER A 356 24.72 -13.02 2.44
N ILE A 357 24.77 -11.95 3.23
CA ILE A 357 25.53 -10.73 2.92
C ILE A 357 27.03 -11.03 2.88
N ASN A 358 27.53 -11.79 3.86
CA ASN A 358 28.96 -12.09 3.94
C ASN A 358 29.45 -13.05 2.83
N THR A 359 28.59 -13.99 2.39
CA THR A 359 28.92 -14.90 1.27
C THR A 359 28.89 -14.20 -0.09
N ASN A 360 27.99 -13.24 -0.31
CA ASN A 360 27.99 -12.43 -1.53
C ASN A 360 29.22 -11.49 -1.62
N LEU A 361 29.67 -10.94 -0.48
CA LEU A 361 30.89 -10.13 -0.42
C LEU A 361 32.16 -10.95 -0.75
N GLN A 362 32.23 -12.21 -0.32
CA GLN A 362 33.34 -13.10 -0.71
C GLN A 362 33.32 -13.51 -2.19
N GLN A 363 32.15 -13.72 -2.79
CA GLN A 363 32.06 -14.03 -4.23
C GLN A 363 32.40 -12.84 -5.13
N SER A 364 32.09 -11.61 -4.70
CA SER A 364 32.46 -10.39 -5.42
C SER A 364 33.99 -10.19 -5.49
N LEU A 365 34.70 -10.51 -4.41
CA LEU A 365 36.16 -10.34 -4.33
C LEU A 365 36.96 -11.39 -5.13
N TYR A 366 36.35 -12.52 -5.50
CA TYR A 366 37.05 -13.59 -6.25
C TYR A 366 36.82 -13.58 -7.77
N ASN A 367 35.84 -12.83 -8.28
CA ASN A 367 35.54 -12.77 -9.72
C ASN A 367 36.13 -11.54 -10.46
N GLY A 368 36.90 -10.69 -9.77
CA GLY A 368 37.64 -9.58 -10.36
C GLY A 368 38.98 -10.00 -11.01
N SER A 369 38.97 -11.00 -11.89
CA SER A 369 40.16 -11.38 -12.67
C SER A 369 40.21 -10.61 -13.99
N SER A 370 41.00 -9.53 -13.99
CA SER A 370 41.71 -8.89 -15.10
C SER A 370 41.52 -9.51 -16.50
N GLY A 371 40.75 -8.84 -17.35
CA GLY A 371 40.83 -8.98 -18.81
C GLY A 371 41.62 -7.80 -19.41
N PRO A 372 42.53 -8.02 -20.36
CA PRO A 372 43.36 -6.96 -20.92
C PRO A 372 42.54 -6.04 -21.83
N ILE A 373 42.73 -4.74 -21.64
CA ILE A 373 42.17 -3.66 -22.46
C ILE A 373 42.85 -3.72 -23.84
N GLN A 374 42.06 -3.92 -24.90
CA GLN A 374 42.48 -3.72 -26.28
C GLN A 374 42.27 -2.24 -26.64
N GLU A 375 43.37 -1.54 -26.94
CA GLU A 375 43.37 -0.22 -27.59
C GLU A 375 42.97 -0.36 -29.06
N GLU A 376 41.81 0.17 -29.44
CA GLU A 376 41.42 0.32 -30.85
C GLU A 376 41.88 1.68 -31.38
N GLY A 377 43.02 1.62 -32.07
CA GLY A 377 43.27 2.14 -33.43
C GLY A 377 42.57 3.41 -33.92
N ASP A 378 43.39 4.45 -34.10
CA ASP A 378 43.22 5.56 -35.04
C ASP A 378 42.74 5.09 -36.44
N GLY A 379 41.69 5.74 -36.94
CA GLY A 379 41.14 5.56 -38.28
C GLY A 379 40.97 6.90 -38.98
N ASP A 380 41.96 7.21 -39.80
CA ASP A 380 42.13 8.42 -40.63
C ASP A 380 41.35 8.34 -41.96
N VAL A 381 41.15 9.51 -42.59
CA VAL A 381 40.85 9.76 -44.03
C VAL A 381 39.44 9.49 -44.59
N HIS A 382 38.70 10.54 -44.98
CA HIS A 382 38.61 10.99 -46.39
C HIS A 382 37.79 12.28 -46.57
N MET A 383 38.46 13.32 -47.07
CA MET A 383 37.85 14.40 -47.84
C MET A 383 37.50 13.90 -49.25
N SER A 384 36.37 14.36 -49.77
CA SER A 384 36.15 14.52 -51.21
C SER A 384 35.17 15.67 -51.47
N ASP A 385 35.69 16.69 -52.16
CA ASP A 385 34.95 17.75 -52.85
C ASP A 385 34.12 17.19 -54.02
N ALA A 386 32.92 17.75 -54.23
CA ALA A 386 32.32 18.07 -55.53
C ALA A 386 31.02 18.87 -55.34
#